data_AF-A0A7V2XJG3-F1
#
_entry.id   AF-A0A7V2XJG3-F1
#
_cell.length_a   1.000
_cell.length_b   1.000
_cell.length_c   1.000
_cell.angle_alpha   90.00
_cell.angle_beta   90.00
_cell.angle_gamma   90.00
#
_symmetry.space_group_name_H-M   'P 1'
#
loop_
_entity.id
_entity.type
_entity.pdbx_description
1 polymer ?
#
loop_
_entity_poly.entity_id
_entity_poly.type
_entity_poly.pdbx_seq_one_letter_code
_entity_poly.pdbx_strand_id
1 'polypeptide(L)'
;MTNRWRCGSCGYRLEADVPPERCPGCREACDFIDDNRYVPTRNGGPEGPEEAPEADWMPRVVPEACTGCKKCIELCPVGAIVMKGNVAWIDPERCDGDAVCIPACPEGAIVLPD
;
A
#
# COMPACT_ATOMS: atom_id res chain seq x y z
N MET A 1 26.97 -6.82 -9.90
CA MET A 1 25.63 -6.23 -9.67
C MET A 1 25.61 -6.03 -8.18
N THR A 2 25.95 -4.84 -7.69
CA THR A 2 26.39 -4.72 -6.31
C THR A 2 25.21 -4.85 -5.36
N ASN A 3 25.20 -5.88 -4.51
CA ASN A 3 24.20 -6.06 -3.47
C ASN A 3 24.53 -5.18 -2.28
N ARG A 4 23.50 -4.67 -1.58
CA ARG A 4 23.66 -3.96 -0.32
C ARG A 4 23.40 -4.92 0.83
N TRP A 5 24.32 -5.01 1.76
CA TRP A 5 24.22 -5.86 2.94
C TRP A 5 24.14 -5.00 4.19
N ARG A 6 23.29 -5.41 5.14
CA ARG A 6 23.19 -4.80 6.46
C ARG A 6 23.56 -5.84 7.50
N CYS A 7 24.53 -5.50 8.34
CA CYS A 7 24.88 -6.30 9.49
C CYS A 7 23.68 -6.37 10.46
N GLY A 8 23.21 -7.58 10.78
CA GLY A 8 22.11 -7.78 11.73
C GLY A 8 22.44 -7.40 13.17
N SER A 9 23.73 -7.43 13.54
CA SER A 9 24.19 -7.16 14.92
C SER A 9 24.41 -5.66 15.19
N CYS A 10 25.09 -4.95 14.27
CA CYS A 10 25.46 -3.54 14.47
C CYS A 10 24.80 -2.56 13.49
N GLY A 11 24.07 -3.04 12.49
CA GLY A 11 23.40 -2.19 11.49
C GLY A 11 24.31 -1.58 10.43
N TYR A 12 25.61 -1.88 10.44
CA TYR A 12 26.55 -1.41 9.42
C TYR A 12 26.15 -1.86 8.01
N ARG A 13 26.10 -0.92 7.06
CA ARG A 13 25.74 -1.18 5.67
C ARG A 13 26.97 -1.16 4.76
N LEU A 14 27.05 -2.10 3.83
CA LEU A 14 28.11 -2.17 2.84
C LEU A 14 27.60 -2.65 1.49
N GLU A 15 28.32 -2.33 0.42
CA GLU A 15 27.99 -2.71 -0.96
C GLU A 15 29.04 -3.70 -1.48
N ALA A 16 28.63 -4.94 -1.76
CA ALA A 16 29.50 -5.99 -2.27
C ALA A 16 28.66 -7.08 -2.96
N ASP A 17 29.22 -7.79 -3.95
CA ASP A 17 28.50 -8.91 -4.56
C ASP A 17 28.24 -10.06 -3.55
N VAL A 18 29.16 -10.28 -2.60
CA VAL A 18 29.07 -11.27 -1.51
C VAL A 18 29.46 -10.60 -0.18
N PRO A 19 28.73 -10.84 0.93
CA PRO A 19 29.04 -10.22 2.22
C PRO A 19 30.31 -10.83 2.81
N PRO A 20 31.17 -10.03 3.47
CA PRO A 20 32.37 -10.55 4.14
C PRO A 20 31.99 -11.42 5.35
N GLU A 21 32.84 -12.37 5.75
CA GLU A 21 32.61 -13.18 6.95
C GLU A 21 32.72 -12.37 8.26
N ARG A 22 33.33 -11.18 8.19
CA ARG A 22 33.50 -10.27 9.33
C ARG A 22 33.03 -8.88 8.95
N CYS A 23 32.25 -8.28 9.83
CA CYS A 23 31.76 -6.92 9.61
C CYS A 23 32.85 -5.88 9.83
N PRO A 24 33.07 -4.94 8.89
CA PRO A 24 33.98 -3.81 9.10
C PRO A 24 33.57 -2.91 10.27
N GLY A 25 32.27 -2.87 10.60
CA GLY A 25 31.72 -2.13 11.73
C GLY A 25 31.89 -2.83 13.08
N CYS A 26 31.31 -4.04 13.25
CA CYS A 26 31.40 -4.81 14.52
C CYS A 26 32.77 -5.51 14.73
N ARG A 27 33.52 -5.79 13.66
CA ARG A 27 34.69 -6.71 13.62
C ARG A 27 34.42 -8.15 14.07
N GLU A 28 33.16 -8.49 14.31
CA GLU A 28 32.71 -9.83 14.68
C GLU A 28 32.10 -10.56 13.47
N ALA A 29 31.94 -11.88 13.61
CA ALA A 29 31.14 -12.68 12.69
C ALA A 29 29.67 -12.30 12.91
N CYS A 30 29.10 -11.57 11.96
CA CYS A 30 27.77 -10.99 12.06
C CYS A 30 26.90 -11.59 10.93
N ASP A 31 25.62 -11.91 11.19
CA ASP A 31 24.69 -12.36 10.14
C ASP A 31 24.35 -11.17 9.21
N PHE A 32 24.86 -11.21 7.98
CA PHE A 32 24.59 -10.18 6.99
C PHE A 32 23.23 -10.41 6.34
N ILE A 33 22.31 -9.50 6.61
CA ILE A 33 20.99 -9.49 6.02
C ILE A 33 21.13 -8.80 4.66
N ASP A 34 20.62 -9.43 3.61
CA ASP A 34 20.47 -8.78 2.31
C ASP A 34 19.53 -7.57 2.50
N ASP A 35 20.10 -6.38 2.34
CA ASP A 35 19.43 -5.08 2.42
C ASP A 35 19.22 -4.50 1.02
N ASN A 36 19.38 -5.34 -0.01
CA ASN A 36 19.00 -5.00 -1.35
C ASN A 36 17.47 -4.97 -1.33
N ARG A 37 16.88 -3.77 -1.39
CA ARG A 37 15.44 -3.60 -1.67
C ARG A 37 15.18 -3.96 -3.13
N TYR A 38 15.52 -5.18 -3.52
CA TYR A 38 15.37 -5.66 -4.87
C TYR A 38 13.98 -6.26 -5.01
N VAL A 39 13.11 -5.48 -5.64
CA VAL A 39 11.78 -5.89 -6.07
C VAL A 39 11.81 -6.08 -7.58
N PRO A 40 12.08 -7.31 -8.09
CA PRO A 40 12.00 -7.58 -9.51
C PRO A 40 10.56 -7.85 -9.86
N THR A 41 9.89 -6.81 -10.28
CA THR A 41 8.55 -6.93 -10.78
C THR A 41 8.42 -6.08 -12.01
N ARG A 42 7.43 -6.38 -12.85
CA ARG A 42 6.95 -5.30 -13.71
C ARG A 42 6.35 -4.14 -12.87
N ASN A 43 6.08 -4.36 -11.56
CA ASN A 43 6.19 -3.38 -10.43
C ASN A 43 5.73 -3.84 -9.00
N GLY A 44 5.39 -5.10 -8.68
CA GLY A 44 5.34 -5.55 -7.28
C GLY A 44 6.56 -5.20 -6.38
N GLY A 45 6.27 -4.37 -5.39
CA GLY A 45 6.99 -4.28 -4.13
C GLY A 45 6.27 -5.06 -3.01
N PRO A 46 6.77 -4.98 -1.76
CA PRO A 46 6.53 -5.94 -0.70
C PRO A 46 5.23 -5.71 0.07
N GLU A 47 4.80 -6.77 0.73
CA GLU A 47 3.71 -6.89 1.69
C GLU A 47 3.71 -5.86 2.84
N GLY A 48 3.03 -4.72 2.60
CA GLY A 48 2.28 -3.88 3.57
C GLY A 48 3.04 -3.15 4.71
N PRO A 49 2.35 -2.36 5.53
CA PRO A 49 1.69 -1.10 5.13
C PRO A 49 2.06 0.06 6.08
N GLU A 50 2.51 1.21 5.57
CA GLU A 50 2.42 2.47 6.33
C GLU A 50 2.17 3.74 5.51
N GLU A 51 2.16 3.67 4.18
CA GLU A 51 1.71 4.79 3.34
C GLU A 51 0.93 4.17 2.20
N ALA A 52 -0.39 4.06 2.33
CA ALA A 52 -1.26 3.64 1.23
C ALA A 52 -0.98 4.61 0.07
N PRO A 53 -0.23 4.20 -0.98
CA PRO A 53 0.00 5.09 -2.09
C PRO A 53 -1.38 5.32 -2.69
N GLU A 54 -1.67 6.59 -2.93
CA GLU A 54 -2.96 7.09 -3.36
C GLU A 54 -3.49 6.14 -4.43
N ALA A 55 -4.57 5.44 -4.10
CA ALA A 55 -5.06 4.36 -4.92
C ALA A 55 -5.64 4.97 -6.20
N ASP A 56 -4.77 5.23 -7.16
CA ASP A 56 -4.96 5.77 -8.51
C ASP A 56 -5.88 4.88 -9.37
N TRP A 57 -6.36 3.78 -8.78
CA TRP A 57 -7.22 2.79 -9.37
C TRP A 57 -8.50 2.56 -8.56
N MET A 58 -8.66 3.22 -7.41
CA MET A 58 -9.81 3.02 -6.51
C MET A 58 -10.73 4.25 -6.49
N PRO A 59 -12.06 4.07 -6.59
CA PRO A 59 -13.00 5.16 -6.43
C PRO A 59 -12.83 5.90 -5.09
N ARG A 60 -12.91 7.23 -5.13
CA ARG A 60 -12.81 8.11 -3.97
C ARG A 60 -14.15 8.77 -3.68
N VAL A 61 -14.51 8.86 -2.40
CA VAL A 61 -15.70 9.61 -1.96
C VAL A 61 -15.30 11.06 -1.68
N VAL A 62 -16.04 12.00 -2.27
CA VAL A 62 -15.97 13.45 -2.01
C VAL A 62 -16.89 13.77 -0.82
N PRO A 63 -16.35 14.08 0.36
CA PRO A 63 -17.16 14.25 1.58
C PRO A 63 -18.20 15.37 1.48
N GLU A 64 -17.86 16.45 0.76
CA GLU A 64 -18.70 17.65 0.62
C GLU A 64 -19.95 17.41 -0.25
N ALA A 65 -19.87 16.47 -1.19
CA ALA A 65 -21.00 16.07 -2.04
C ALA A 65 -21.76 14.87 -1.47
N CYS A 66 -21.20 14.15 -0.49
CA CYS A 66 -21.81 12.96 0.07
C CYS A 66 -22.95 13.33 1.03
N THR A 67 -24.19 12.98 0.67
CA THR A 67 -25.37 13.17 1.53
C THR A 67 -25.59 12.03 2.53
N GLY A 68 -24.75 11.00 2.52
CA GLY A 68 -24.89 9.84 3.39
C GLY A 68 -26.13 8.98 3.10
N CYS A 69 -26.65 9.00 1.85
CA CYS A 69 -27.85 8.25 1.44
C CYS A 69 -27.70 6.72 1.41
N LYS A 70 -26.48 6.20 1.57
CA LYS A 70 -26.14 4.76 1.66
C LYS A 70 -26.43 3.89 0.42
N LYS A 71 -26.90 4.44 -0.70
CA LYS A 71 -27.13 3.68 -1.95
C LYS A 71 -25.91 2.91 -2.44
N CYS A 72 -24.72 3.51 -2.32
CA CYS A 72 -23.47 2.85 -2.70
C CYS A 72 -23.16 1.61 -1.85
N ILE A 73 -23.58 1.59 -0.58
CA ILE A 73 -23.42 0.45 0.33
C ILE A 73 -24.30 -0.71 -0.12
N GLU A 74 -25.56 -0.42 -0.48
CA GLU A 74 -26.53 -1.44 -0.92
C GLU A 74 -26.11 -2.13 -2.22
N LEU A 75 -25.39 -1.42 -3.09
CA LEU A 75 -24.95 -1.95 -4.38
C LEU A 75 -23.56 -2.60 -4.36
N CYS A 76 -22.76 -2.41 -3.30
CA CYS A 76 -21.42 -2.97 -3.25
C CYS A 76 -21.48 -4.49 -2.92
N PRO A 77 -21.15 -5.39 -3.87
CA PRO A 77 -21.32 -6.82 -3.67
C PRO A 77 -20.33 -7.39 -2.63
N VAL A 78 -19.15 -6.78 -2.53
CA VAL A 78 -18.07 -7.16 -1.60
C VAL A 78 -18.20 -6.50 -0.23
N GLY A 79 -19.18 -5.61 -0.03
CA GLY A 79 -19.38 -4.91 1.24
C GLY A 79 -18.18 -4.05 1.65
N ALA A 80 -17.47 -3.47 0.67
CA ALA A 80 -16.30 -2.62 0.91
C ALA A 80 -16.66 -1.21 1.39
N ILE A 81 -17.93 -0.79 1.32
CA ILE A 81 -18.33 0.58 1.64
C ILE A 81 -19.03 0.61 3.00
N VAL A 82 -18.55 1.48 3.89
CA VAL A 82 -19.10 1.69 5.23
C VAL A 82 -19.33 3.17 5.49
N MET A 83 -20.23 3.50 6.42
CA MET A 83 -20.42 4.89 6.83
C MET A 83 -19.43 5.26 7.94
N LYS A 84 -18.63 6.30 7.72
CA LYS A 84 -17.84 6.96 8.76
C LYS A 84 -18.51 8.31 9.06
N GLY A 85 -19.33 8.32 10.11
CA GLY A 85 -20.22 9.46 10.40
C GLY A 85 -21.28 9.61 9.32
N ASN A 86 -21.29 10.77 8.65
CA ASN A 86 -22.26 11.09 7.59
C ASN A 86 -21.71 10.89 6.17
N VAL A 87 -20.48 10.40 6.03
CA VAL A 87 -19.81 10.24 4.74
C VAL A 87 -19.51 8.76 4.51
N ALA A 88 -19.72 8.30 3.27
CA ALA A 88 -19.33 6.96 2.87
C ALA A 88 -17.81 6.85 2.80
N TRP A 89 -17.26 5.73 3.25
CA TRP A 89 -15.85 5.41 3.21
C TRP A 89 -15.66 4.04 2.56
N ILE A 90 -14.72 3.96 1.63
CA ILE A 90 -14.42 2.74 0.87
C ILE A 90 -13.19 2.10 1.50
N ASP A 91 -13.33 0.83 1.87
CA ASP A 91 -12.28 0.00 2.43
C ASP A 91 -11.35 -0.51 1.31
N PRO A 92 -10.08 -0.04 1.26
CA PRO A 92 -9.15 -0.43 0.20
C PRO A 92 -8.76 -1.91 0.25
N GLU A 93 -8.90 -2.58 1.39
CA GLU A 93 -8.56 -4.00 1.50
C GLU A 93 -9.69 -4.90 0.98
N ARG A 94 -10.92 -4.37 0.88
CA ARG A 94 -12.10 -5.11 0.43
C ARG A 94 -12.58 -4.69 -0.95
N CYS A 95 -12.25 -3.48 -1.40
CA CYS A 95 -12.66 -2.99 -2.70
C CYS A 95 -11.95 -3.77 -3.80
N ASP A 96 -12.73 -4.35 -4.71
CA ASP A 96 -12.27 -5.10 -5.87
C ASP A 96 -12.14 -4.24 -7.14
N GLY A 97 -12.46 -2.95 -7.05
CA GLY A 97 -12.35 -2.01 -8.17
C GLY A 97 -13.48 -2.08 -9.20
N ASP A 98 -14.61 -2.75 -8.90
CA ASP A 98 -15.74 -2.90 -9.84
C ASP A 98 -16.46 -1.58 -10.17
N ALA A 99 -16.22 -0.53 -9.38
CA ALA A 99 -16.67 0.84 -9.64
C ALA A 99 -18.20 1.06 -9.74
N VAL A 100 -19.04 0.06 -9.42
CA VAL A 100 -20.51 0.18 -9.39
C VAL A 100 -21.04 1.28 -8.48
N CYS A 101 -20.27 1.68 -7.47
CA CYS A 101 -20.63 2.76 -6.55
C CYS A 101 -20.65 4.15 -7.22
N ILE A 102 -19.93 4.34 -8.32
CA ILE A 102 -19.88 5.61 -9.06
C ILE A 102 -21.23 5.95 -9.70
N PRO A 103 -21.79 5.13 -10.63
CA PRO A 103 -23.09 5.42 -11.23
C PRO A 103 -24.25 5.28 -10.22
N ALA A 104 -24.05 4.57 -9.12
CA ALA A 104 -25.01 4.46 -8.03
C ALA A 104 -25.22 5.76 -7.25
N CYS A 105 -24.22 6.64 -7.21
CA CYS A 105 -24.26 7.84 -6.40
C CYS A 105 -25.08 8.93 -7.11
N PRO A 106 -26.28 9.29 -6.60
CA PRO A 106 -27.12 10.29 -7.26
C PRO A 106 -26.52 11.70 -7.21
N GLU A 107 -25.65 11.97 -6.24
CA GLU A 107 -24.98 13.26 -6.05
C GLU A 107 -23.67 13.38 -6.83
N GLY A 108 -23.21 12.29 -7.49
CA GLY A 108 -21.89 12.27 -8.10
C GLY A 108 -20.74 12.39 -7.11
N ALA A 109 -20.96 12.05 -5.84
CA ALA A 109 -19.98 12.19 -4.76
C ALA A 109 -18.88 11.10 -4.78
N ILE A 110 -18.87 10.20 -5.76
CA ILE A 110 -17.87 9.12 -5.88
C ILE A 110 -17.25 9.24 -7.27
N VAL A 111 -15.93 9.38 -7.34
CA VAL A 111 -15.17 9.65 -8.56
C VAL A 111 -13.97 8.70 -8.69
N LEU A 112 -13.51 8.45 -9.91
CA LEU A 112 -12.19 7.84 -10.11
C LEU A 112 -11.11 8.91 -9.91
N PRO A 113 -9.94 8.54 -9.38
CA PRO A 113 -8.75 9.38 -9.43
C PRO A 113 -8.30 9.60 -10.88
N ASP A 114 -7.69 10.76 -11.14
CA ASP A 114 -7.23 11.23 -12.47
C ASP A 114 -5.80 10.78 -12.79
#